data_AF-A0A7R7ICE8-F1
#
_entry.id   AF-A0A7R7ICE8-F1
#
_cell.length_a   1.000
_cell.length_b   1.000
_cell.length_c   1.000
_cell.angle_alpha   90.00
_cell.angle_beta   90.00
_cell.angle_gamma   90.00
#
_symmetry.space_group_name_H-M   'P 1'
#
loop_
_entity.id
_entity.type
_entity.pdbx_description
1 polymer ?
#
loop_
_entity_poly.entity_id
_entity_poly.type
_entity_poly.pdbx_seq_one_letter_code
_entity_poly.pdbx_strand_id
1 'polypeptide(L)'
;MTCIEAQSLITPFINDELDIQRLEAFMNHINHCGECKEELEVYYTLLTGMKQLDDDKNLSGDFHMHFINKLKKTEERIKRKKLQKVRKRIILICSILMVSIITSISIKEYVVDDIINEEQQQQINSNDIHLRYYFFRDRDSDLERYITQNYEKIIKLNTNNPYNIKK
;
A
#
# COMPACT_ATOMS: atom_id res chain seq x y z
N MET A 1 33.41 20.55 -9.28
CA MET A 1 34.79 20.13 -9.55
C MET A 1 35.53 21.25 -10.24
N THR A 2 36.85 21.28 -10.08
CA THR A 2 37.76 22.24 -10.75
C THR A 2 38.12 21.77 -12.16
N CYS A 3 38.71 22.64 -13.00
CA CYS A 3 39.16 22.27 -14.35
C CYS A 3 40.22 21.16 -14.33
N ILE A 4 41.16 21.21 -13.38
CA ILE A 4 42.22 20.19 -13.22
C ILE A 4 41.61 18.82 -12.90
N GLU A 5 40.63 18.79 -11.99
CA GLU A 5 39.89 17.57 -11.68
C GLU A 5 39.13 17.06 -12.92
N ALA A 6 38.43 17.94 -13.63
CA ALA A 6 37.68 17.58 -14.83
C ALA A 6 38.60 16.99 -15.91
N GLN A 7 39.74 17.61 -16.17
CA GLN A 7 40.75 17.14 -17.11
C GLN A 7 41.24 15.72 -16.77
N SER A 8 41.52 15.43 -15.50
CA SER A 8 41.92 14.09 -15.06
C SER A 8 40.83 13.02 -15.27
N LEU A 9 39.57 13.42 -15.40
CA LEU A 9 38.42 12.54 -15.60
C LEU A 9 38.02 12.37 -17.07
N ILE A 10 38.68 13.06 -18.02
CA ILE A 10 38.40 12.97 -19.46
C ILE A 10 38.56 11.52 -19.97
N THR A 11 39.73 10.90 -19.78
CA THR A 11 39.96 9.53 -20.26
C THR A 11 39.03 8.51 -19.60
N PRO A 12 38.85 8.51 -18.26
CA PRO A 12 37.85 7.65 -17.61
C PRO A 12 36.42 7.87 -18.12
N PHE A 13 36.04 9.11 -18.45
CA PHE A 13 34.74 9.42 -19.04
C PHE A 13 34.59 8.79 -20.42
N ILE A 14 35.60 8.93 -21.28
CA ILE A 14 35.58 8.37 -22.64
C ILE A 14 35.45 6.85 -22.59
N ASN A 15 36.09 6.20 -21.61
CA ASN A 15 36.02 4.75 -21.39
C ASN A 15 34.79 4.28 -20.61
N ASP A 16 33.85 5.17 -20.24
CA ASP A 16 32.66 4.85 -19.45
C ASP A 16 32.96 4.26 -18.05
N GLU A 17 34.09 4.64 -17.44
CA GLU A 17 34.60 4.14 -16.15
C GLU A 17 34.20 5.01 -14.95
N LEU A 18 33.46 6.09 -15.17
CA LEU A 18 33.03 6.99 -14.10
C LEU A 18 31.82 6.46 -13.31
N ASP A 19 31.93 6.54 -11.99
CA ASP A 19 30.79 6.43 -11.07
C ASP A 19 29.74 7.52 -11.35
N ILE A 20 28.50 7.29 -10.94
CA ILE A 20 27.37 8.19 -11.21
C ILE A 20 27.58 9.58 -10.57
N GLN A 21 28.14 9.65 -9.36
CA GLN A 21 28.31 10.90 -8.63
C GLN A 21 29.38 11.78 -9.30
N ARG A 22 30.52 11.19 -9.66
CA ARG A 22 31.61 11.81 -10.39
C ARG A 22 31.18 12.20 -11.79
N LEU A 23 30.46 11.33 -12.49
CA LEU A 23 29.91 11.60 -13.82
C LEU A 23 28.95 12.78 -13.82
N GLU A 24 28.11 12.90 -12.79
CA GLU A 24 27.21 14.04 -12.63
C GLU A 24 27.97 15.35 -12.39
N ALA A 25 28.96 15.33 -11.49
CA ALA A 25 29.79 16.50 -11.24
C ALA A 25 30.61 16.90 -12.48
N PHE A 26 31.08 15.90 -13.24
CA PHE A 26 31.83 16.09 -14.49
C PHE A 26 30.97 16.72 -15.57
N MET A 27 29.80 16.15 -15.82
CA MET A 27 28.85 16.71 -16.79
C MET A 27 28.41 18.12 -16.41
N ASN A 28 28.22 18.40 -15.12
CA ASN A 28 27.90 19.75 -14.67
C ASN A 28 29.03 20.74 -14.99
N HIS A 29 30.30 20.36 -14.81
CA HIS A 29 31.43 21.21 -15.17
C HIS A 29 31.54 21.43 -16.68
N ILE A 30 31.48 20.36 -17.49
CA ILE A 30 31.55 20.43 -18.95
C ILE A 30 30.43 21.30 -19.56
N ASN A 31 29.25 21.33 -18.94
CA ASN A 31 28.15 22.16 -19.39
C ASN A 31 28.33 23.66 -19.11
N HIS A 32 29.18 24.04 -18.15
CA HIS A 32 29.39 25.43 -17.74
C HIS A 32 30.79 25.96 -18.09
N CYS A 33 31.74 25.10 -18.45
CA CYS A 33 33.09 25.47 -18.86
C CYS A 33 33.32 25.12 -20.33
N GLY A 34 33.44 26.14 -21.19
CA GLY A 34 33.67 25.96 -22.62
C GLY A 34 35.04 25.36 -22.93
N GLU A 35 36.08 25.78 -22.21
CA GLU A 35 37.46 25.28 -22.41
C GLU A 35 37.56 23.78 -22.15
N CYS A 36 37.09 23.29 -21.00
CA CYS A 36 37.11 21.86 -20.71
C CYS A 36 36.20 21.05 -21.65
N LYS A 37 35.14 21.66 -22.20
CA LYS A 37 34.28 20.99 -23.19
C LYS A 37 35.00 20.81 -24.53
N GLU A 38 35.72 21.84 -24.98
CA GLU A 38 36.54 21.78 -26.20
C GLU A 38 37.67 20.76 -26.03
N GLU A 39 38.39 20.78 -24.90
CA GLU A 39 39.42 19.78 -24.60
C GLU A 39 38.85 18.37 -24.63
N LEU A 40 37.69 18.15 -24.00
CA LEU A 40 37.01 16.87 -24.01
C LEU A 40 36.67 16.41 -25.44
N GLU A 41 36.24 17.32 -26.32
CA GLU A 41 35.93 17.02 -27.72
C GLU A 41 37.18 16.60 -28.51
N VAL A 42 38.30 17.31 -28.32
CA VAL A 42 39.59 16.98 -28.93
C VAL A 42 40.06 15.59 -28.49
N TYR A 43 40.06 15.32 -27.18
CA TYR A 43 40.43 14.00 -26.64
C TYR A 43 39.50 12.89 -27.13
N TYR A 44 38.19 13.16 -27.18
CA TYR A 44 37.21 12.20 -27.67
C TYR A 44 37.45 11.85 -29.14
N THR A 45 37.71 12.86 -29.97
CA THR A 45 38.00 12.67 -31.40
C THR A 45 39.28 11.89 -31.61
N LEU A 46 40.36 12.21 -30.89
CA LEU A 46 41.63 11.51 -30.97
C LEU A 46 41.50 10.04 -30.57
N LEU A 47 40.97 9.76 -29.38
CA LEU A 47 40.86 8.40 -28.84
C LEU A 47 39.87 7.54 -29.62
N THR A 48 38.74 8.12 -30.03
CA THR A 48 37.75 7.40 -30.85
C THR A 48 38.27 7.17 -32.27
N GLY A 49 39.00 8.12 -32.84
CA GLY A 49 39.64 7.99 -34.14
C GLY A 49 40.67 6.86 -34.15
N MET A 50 41.56 6.82 -33.15
CA MET A 50 42.53 5.72 -32.98
C MET A 50 41.82 4.37 -32.85
N LYS A 51 40.76 4.30 -32.02
CA LYS A 51 39.99 3.07 -31.85
C LYS A 51 39.27 2.61 -33.12
N GLN A 52 38.80 3.53 -33.97
CA GLN A 52 38.17 3.18 -35.25
C GLN A 52 39.18 2.61 -36.24
N LEU A 53 40.41 3.15 -36.24
CA LEU A 53 41.52 2.64 -37.05
C LEU A 53 41.93 1.24 -36.60
N ASP A 54 42.05 1.01 -35.29
CA ASP A 54 42.41 -0.30 -34.73
C ASP A 54 41.34 -1.37 -34.99
N ASP A 55 40.06 -0.98 -35.05
CA ASP A 55 38.92 -1.87 -35.28
C ASP A 55 38.65 -2.15 -36.79
N ASP A 56 39.51 -1.69 -37.71
CA ASP A 56 39.31 -1.72 -39.18
C ASP A 56 37.94 -1.13 -39.62
N LYS A 57 37.39 -0.20 -38.84
CA LYS A 57 36.11 0.45 -39.14
C LYS A 57 36.35 1.64 -40.06
N ASN A 58 35.42 1.87 -40.98
CA ASN A 58 35.41 3.11 -41.75
C ASN A 58 35.38 4.31 -40.79
N LEU A 59 36.32 5.24 -40.95
CA LEU A 59 36.34 6.47 -40.17
C LEU A 59 35.03 7.22 -40.38
N SER A 60 34.25 7.34 -39.32
CA SER A 60 33.06 8.20 -39.33
C SER A 60 33.54 9.66 -39.40
N GLY A 61 33.22 10.36 -40.49
CA GLY A 61 33.66 11.75 -40.69
C GLY A 61 33.02 12.77 -39.76
N ASP A 62 32.02 12.38 -38.96
CA ASP A 62 31.25 13.29 -38.11
C ASP A 62 31.49 13.02 -36.60
N PHE A 63 32.76 13.12 -36.19
CA PHE A 63 33.15 12.95 -34.78
C PHE A 63 32.45 13.95 -33.85
N HIS A 64 32.17 15.16 -34.33
CA HIS A 64 31.42 16.17 -33.59
C HIS A 64 30.02 15.68 -33.22
N MET A 65 29.24 15.19 -34.19
CA MET A 65 27.90 14.66 -33.90
C MET A 65 27.96 13.44 -32.97
N HIS A 66 28.96 12.56 -33.14
CA HIS A 66 29.17 11.43 -32.23
C HIS A 66 29.46 11.90 -30.79
N PHE A 67 30.25 12.96 -30.64
CA PHE A 67 30.58 13.56 -29.36
C PHE A 67 29.34 14.16 -28.68
N ILE A 68 28.59 15.02 -29.38
CA ILE A 68 27.35 15.62 -28.87
C ILE A 68 26.34 14.54 -28.47
N ASN A 69 26.22 13.47 -29.27
CA ASN A 69 25.37 12.34 -28.93
C ASN A 69 25.86 11.60 -27.67
N LYS A 70 27.16 11.44 -27.45
CA LYS A 70 27.71 10.86 -26.22
C LYS A 70 27.38 11.72 -25.00
N LEU A 71 27.52 13.04 -25.09
CA LEU A 71 27.13 13.96 -24.01
C LEU A 71 25.63 13.83 -23.69
N LYS A 72 24.77 13.93 -24.71
CA LYS A 72 23.31 13.82 -24.54
C LYS A 72 22.90 12.48 -23.91
N LYS A 73 23.43 11.37 -24.41
CA LYS A 73 23.18 10.03 -23.83
C LYS A 73 23.62 9.95 -22.37
N THR A 74 24.74 10.58 -22.03
CA THR A 74 25.26 10.62 -20.65
C THR A 74 24.32 11.42 -19.74
N GLU A 75 23.86 12.59 -20.16
CA GLU A 75 22.89 13.38 -19.40
C GLU A 75 21.59 12.63 -19.16
N GLU A 76 21.08 11.96 -20.20
CA GLU A 76 19.89 11.13 -20.05
C GLU A 76 20.12 9.95 -19.09
N ARG A 77 21.30 9.31 -19.11
CA ARG A 77 21.66 8.27 -18.14
C ARG A 77 21.63 8.81 -16.71
N ILE A 78 22.19 10.00 -16.47
CA ILE A 78 22.16 10.68 -15.17
C ILE A 78 20.70 10.94 -14.74
N LYS A 79 19.90 11.57 -15.62
CA LYS A 79 18.48 11.87 -15.38
C LYS A 79 17.69 10.59 -15.06
N ARG A 80 17.81 9.54 -15.88
CA ARG A 80 17.14 8.25 -15.65
C ARG A 80 17.50 7.65 -14.30
N LYS A 81 18.77 7.66 -13.90
CA LYS A 81 19.18 7.13 -12.59
C LYS A 81 18.64 7.95 -11.42
N LYS A 82 18.57 9.29 -11.53
CA LYS A 82 17.90 10.14 -10.54
C LYS A 82 16.42 9.82 -10.43
N LEU A 83 15.72 9.75 -11.57
CA LEU A 83 14.29 9.41 -11.62
C LEU A 83 14.02 8.03 -11.04
N GLN A 84 14.87 7.03 -11.31
CA GLN A 84 14.73 5.70 -10.73
C GLN A 84 14.82 5.72 -9.20
N LYS A 85 15.76 6.49 -8.62
CA LYS A 85 15.86 6.64 -7.16
C LYS A 85 14.58 7.28 -6.58
N VAL A 86 14.06 8.32 -7.23
CA VAL A 86 12.81 8.98 -6.82
C VAL A 86 11.61 8.04 -6.96
N ARG A 87 11.47 7.35 -8.09
CA ARG A 87 10.39 6.38 -8.34
C ARG A 87 10.39 5.26 -7.28
N LYS A 88 11.56 4.73 -6.92
CA LYS A 88 11.66 3.73 -5.85
C LYS A 88 11.16 4.27 -4.50
N ARG A 89 11.50 5.52 -4.14
CA ARG A 89 10.98 6.16 -2.92
C ARG A 89 9.46 6.34 -2.96
N ILE A 90 8.93 6.79 -4.10
CA ILE A 90 7.48 6.97 -4.29
C ILE A 90 6.75 5.63 -4.14
N ILE A 91 7.23 4.57 -4.81
CA ILE A 91 6.65 3.23 -4.72
C ILE A 91 6.61 2.74 -3.26
N LEU A 92 7.68 2.95 -2.50
CA LEU A 92 7.74 2.55 -1.08
C LEU A 92 6.72 3.30 -0.21
N ILE A 93 6.53 4.61 -0.44
CA ILE A 93 5.52 5.40 0.27
C ILE A 93 4.11 4.93 -0.12
N CYS A 94 3.85 4.75 -1.42
CA CYS A 94 2.57 4.25 -1.92
C CYS A 94 2.24 2.86 -1.36
N SER A 95 3.21 1.94 -1.24
CA SER A 95 2.95 0.62 -0.66
C SER A 95 2.53 0.68 0.80
N ILE A 96 3.12 1.59 1.59
CA ILE A 96 2.74 1.78 3.00
C ILE A 96 1.32 2.34 3.10
N LEU A 97 0.99 3.35 2.27
CA LEU A 97 -0.36 3.93 2.22
C LEU A 97 -1.40 2.89 1.80
N MET A 98 -1.10 2.05 0.81
CA MET A 98 -2.00 0.97 0.38
C MET A 98 -2.29 -0.02 1.51
N VAL A 99 -1.26 -0.46 2.25
CA VAL A 99 -1.43 -1.34 3.40
C VAL A 99 -2.29 -0.68 4.49
N SER A 100 -2.04 0.59 4.79
CA SER A 100 -2.82 1.36 5.78
C SER A 100 -4.31 1.49 5.40
N ILE A 101 -4.61 1.62 4.10
CA ILE A 101 -5.99 1.68 3.61
C ILE A 101 -6.66 0.31 3.75
N ILE A 102 -5.97 -0.77 3.34
CA ILE A 102 -6.48 -2.13 3.45
C ILE A 102 -6.83 -2.47 4.91
N THR A 103 -5.93 -2.20 5.85
CA THR A 103 -6.19 -2.45 7.28
C THR A 103 -7.38 -1.65 7.79
N SER A 104 -7.55 -0.41 7.33
CA SER A 104 -8.67 0.44 7.74
C SER A 104 -10.02 -0.07 7.23
N ILE A 105 -10.05 -0.67 6.03
CA ILE A 105 -11.25 -1.30 5.47
C ILE A 105 -11.61 -2.56 6.27
N SER A 106 -10.62 -3.43 6.57
CA SER A 106 -10.86 -4.66 7.34
C SER A 106 -11.44 -4.42 8.73
N ILE A 107 -11.04 -3.32 9.39
CA ILE A 107 -11.60 -2.96 10.71
C ILE A 107 -13.09 -2.60 10.61
N LYS A 108 -13.51 -1.91 9.53
CA LYS A 108 -14.92 -1.52 9.35
C LYS A 108 -15.81 -2.74 9.17
N GLU A 109 -15.37 -3.71 8.38
CA GLU A 109 -16.11 -4.95 8.15
C GLU A 109 -16.24 -5.75 9.46
N TYR A 110 -15.15 -5.87 10.22
CA TYR A 110 -15.17 -6.52 11.54
C TYR A 110 -16.13 -5.88 12.54
N VAL A 111 -16.13 -4.55 12.65
CA VAL A 111 -16.99 -3.83 13.62
C VAL A 111 -18.46 -3.85 13.21
N VAL A 112 -18.76 -3.81 11.90
CA VAL A 112 -20.15 -3.84 11.41
C VAL A 112 -20.78 -5.22 11.63
N ASP A 113 -20.04 -6.30 11.41
CA ASP A 113 -20.55 -7.65 11.65
C ASP A 113 -20.86 -7.90 13.15
N ASP A 114 -20.03 -7.39 14.07
CA ASP A 114 -20.25 -7.58 15.51
C ASP A 114 -21.51 -6.84 16.01
N ILE A 115 -21.71 -5.58 15.59
CA ILE A 115 -22.87 -4.77 16.00
C ILE A 115 -24.19 -5.34 15.46
N ILE A 116 -24.23 -5.77 14.19
CA ILE A 116 -25.45 -6.34 13.58
C ILE A 116 -25.86 -7.64 14.28
N ASN A 117 -24.88 -8.48 14.65
CA ASN A 117 -25.15 -9.74 15.33
C ASN A 117 -25.69 -9.51 16.75
N GLU A 118 -25.14 -8.55 17.51
CA GLU A 118 -25.63 -8.20 18.84
C GLU A 118 -27.07 -7.64 18.80
N GLU A 119 -27.36 -6.71 17.86
CA GLU A 119 -28.70 -6.13 17.70
C GLU A 119 -29.74 -7.20 17.31
N GLN A 120 -29.40 -8.11 16.39
CA GLN A 120 -30.29 -9.21 16.00
C GLN A 120 -30.58 -10.16 17.16
N GLN A 121 -29.56 -10.49 17.97
CA GLN A 121 -29.72 -11.41 19.10
C GLN A 121 -30.59 -10.79 20.21
N GLN A 122 -30.47 -9.48 20.44
CA GLN A 122 -31.31 -8.74 21.38
C GLN A 122 -32.77 -8.68 20.90
N GLN A 123 -33.00 -8.47 19.60
CA GLN A 123 -34.34 -8.46 19.03
C GLN A 123 -35.00 -9.86 19.04
N ILE A 124 -34.23 -10.92 18.74
CA ILE A 124 -34.69 -12.32 18.82
C ILE A 124 -35.07 -12.68 20.26
N ASN A 125 -34.21 -12.35 21.24
CA ASN A 125 -34.49 -12.59 22.66
C ASN A 125 -35.71 -11.79 23.14
N SER A 126 -35.86 -10.53 22.74
CA SER A 126 -37.03 -9.71 23.06
C SER A 126 -38.32 -10.32 22.51
N ASN A 127 -38.29 -10.78 21.26
CA ASN A 127 -39.44 -11.40 20.62
C ASN A 127 -39.80 -12.74 21.27
N ASP A 128 -38.81 -13.56 21.65
CA ASP A 128 -39.03 -14.83 22.37
C ASP A 128 -39.67 -14.61 23.76
N ILE A 129 -39.15 -13.65 24.53
CA ILE A 129 -39.71 -13.27 25.85
C ILE A 129 -41.15 -12.77 25.71
N HIS A 130 -41.40 -11.92 24.71
CA HIS A 130 -42.74 -11.40 24.45
C HIS A 130 -43.69 -12.54 24.05
N LEU A 131 -43.30 -13.42 23.12
CA LEU A 131 -44.11 -14.56 22.71
C LEU A 131 -44.44 -15.47 23.91
N ARG A 132 -43.45 -15.75 24.75
CA ARG A 132 -43.58 -16.51 25.99
C ARG A 132 -44.60 -15.88 26.94
N TYR A 133 -44.61 -14.55 27.09
CA TYR A 133 -45.59 -13.84 27.90
C TYR A 133 -47.03 -14.00 27.38
N TYR A 134 -47.27 -13.91 26.07
CA TYR A 134 -48.61 -14.13 25.49
C TYR A 134 -49.09 -15.57 25.68
N PHE A 135 -48.22 -16.56 25.45
CA PHE A 135 -48.55 -17.96 25.67
C PHE A 135 -48.90 -18.26 27.13
N PHE A 136 -48.18 -17.67 28.10
CA PHE A 136 -48.49 -17.86 29.52
C PHE A 136 -49.77 -17.15 29.95
N ARG A 137 -50.04 -15.94 29.44
CA ARG A 137 -51.25 -15.18 29.76
C ARG A 137 -52.52 -15.88 29.29
N ASP A 138 -52.49 -16.50 28.10
CA ASP A 138 -53.64 -17.23 27.56
C ASP A 138 -53.96 -18.46 28.42
N ARG A 139 -52.92 -19.21 28.82
CA ARG A 139 -53.04 -20.39 29.68
C ARG A 139 -53.59 -20.07 31.08
N ASP A 140 -53.21 -18.94 31.67
CA ASP A 140 -53.73 -18.53 32.98
C ASP A 140 -55.24 -18.23 32.91
N SER A 141 -55.73 -17.68 31.80
CA SER A 141 -57.17 -17.40 31.64
C SER A 141 -58.02 -18.68 31.57
N ASP A 142 -57.50 -19.73 30.92
CA ASP A 142 -58.17 -21.03 30.84
C ASP A 142 -58.17 -21.77 32.17
N LEU A 143 -57.06 -21.69 32.92
CA LEU A 143 -56.96 -22.29 34.23
C LEU A 143 -57.88 -21.60 35.24
N GLU A 144 -57.94 -20.26 35.25
CA GLU A 144 -58.90 -19.52 36.08
C GLU A 144 -60.35 -19.86 35.72
N ARG A 145 -60.66 -19.98 34.43
CA ARG A 145 -62.00 -20.37 33.97
C ARG A 145 -62.36 -21.78 34.43
N TYR A 146 -61.43 -22.74 34.33
CA TYR A 146 -61.64 -24.11 34.81
C TYR A 146 -61.84 -24.15 36.34
N ILE A 147 -61.01 -23.42 37.09
CA ILE A 147 -61.12 -23.33 38.56
C ILE A 147 -62.46 -22.72 38.95
N THR A 148 -62.89 -21.66 38.28
CA THR A 148 -64.17 -20.99 38.56
C THR A 148 -65.35 -21.91 38.27
N GLN A 149 -65.34 -22.60 37.13
CA GLN A 149 -66.41 -23.54 36.76
C GLN A 149 -66.49 -24.77 37.68
N ASN A 150 -65.35 -25.19 38.25
CA ASN A 150 -65.27 -26.39 39.08
C ASN A 150 -65.02 -26.06 40.56
N TYR A 151 -65.18 -24.81 40.98
CA TYR A 151 -64.81 -24.32 42.31
C TYR A 151 -65.43 -25.15 43.44
N GLU A 152 -66.74 -25.40 43.36
CA GLU A 152 -67.48 -26.24 44.31
C GLU A 152 -66.96 -27.68 44.38
N LYS A 153 -66.55 -28.26 43.25
CA LYS A 153 -65.97 -29.62 43.21
C LYS A 153 -64.56 -29.63 43.79
N ILE A 154 -63.75 -28.62 43.48
CA ILE A 154 -62.39 -28.46 43.98
C ILE A 154 -62.40 -28.29 45.50
N ILE A 155 -63.31 -27.48 46.05
CA ILE A 155 -63.46 -27.31 47.50
C ILE A 155 -63.88 -28.60 48.19
N LYS A 156 -64.84 -29.35 47.62
CA LYS A 156 -65.30 -30.63 48.18
C LYS A 156 -64.21 -31.70 48.19
N LEU A 157 -63.29 -31.68 47.22
CA LEU A 157 -62.11 -32.53 47.20
C LEU A 157 -61.07 -32.10 48.25
N ASN A 158 -60.94 -30.80 48.50
CA ASN A 158 -60.03 -30.27 49.52
C ASN A 158 -60.51 -30.56 50.95
N THR A 159 -61.83 -30.48 51.22
CA THR A 159 -62.40 -30.80 52.54
C THR A 159 -62.39 -32.30 52.86
N ASN A 160 -62.36 -33.16 51.85
CA ASN A 160 -62.21 -34.61 52.02
C ASN A 160 -60.77 -35.11 51.86
N ASN A 161 -59.78 -34.21 51.83
CA ASN A 161 -58.38 -34.59 51.78
C ASN A 161 -57.89 -34.98 53.19
N PRO A 162 -57.55 -36.27 53.45
CA PRO A 162 -57.14 -36.73 54.78
C PRO A 162 -55.80 -36.17 55.27
N TYR A 163 -55.13 -35.31 54.49
CA TYR A 163 -53.83 -34.72 54.84
C TYR A 163 -53.86 -33.22 55.17
N ASN A 164 -55.03 -32.55 55.20
CA ASN A 164 -55.09 -31.13 55.56
C ASN A 164 -55.28 -30.92 57.08
N ILE A 165 -54.24 -31.29 57.85
CA ILE A 165 -54.17 -30.99 59.29
C ILE A 165 -53.77 -29.52 59.44
N LYS A 166 -54.69 -28.69 59.98
CA LYS A 166 -54.39 -27.33 60.42
C LYS A 166 -53.16 -27.35 61.35
N LYS A 167 -52.08 -26.71 60.89
CA LYS A 167 -51.06 -26.12 61.76
C LYS A 167 -50.54 -24.85 61.13
#